data_AF-A0A389M851-F1
#
_entry.id   AF-A0A389M851-F1
#
_cell.length_a   1.000
_cell.length_b   1.000
_cell.length_c   1.000
_cell.angle_alpha   90.00
_cell.angle_beta   90.00
_cell.angle_gamma   90.00
#
_symmetry.space_group_name_H-M   'P 1'
#
loop_
_entity.id
_entity.type
_entity.pdbx_description
1 polymer ?
#
loop_
_entity_poly.entity_id
_entity_poly.type
_entity_poly.pdbx_seq_one_letter_code
_entity_poly.pdbx_strand_id
1 'polypeptide(L)'
;MSTTDDSYLVAKDPEKPVLSAKERWWHILDNYKIGIIPLPLFLLAGVLILLDCLNGKMPSDIVVMVATLAFFGFACGELGKRLPLLGKLGAAAICATFIPSAMVHYGLLPDVVVDSTVKFYKSTNILYLYICCIIVGSIMSMNRQVLIQGFVRIFVPMLCGEVVGMVAGLAMGTLLGLPPFQTFFFLILPIMAGGVGEGAIPLSMGYATILHMEQGVALGRILPIVMLGGLTAIVLAGVLNQIGKRYPHLTGEGQLMPAKKGLISHGLEEFTGKPDVNALACGALLAVLLYMVGMLGQRLMGLPAPVGMLFVAVVLKLVNGVSPTLQQGSMVVYKFFRTAVTYPVLFAVGVAITPWQELVNAFTVQNLCVIVTTVCALVGTGFFVGKKIGMHPIDVAIVSCCQSGQGGTGDVAILTSGNRMALMPFAQIATRIGGAINVTVGLLVLAKFFS
;
A
#
# COMPACT_ATOMS: atom_id res chain seq x y z
N MET A 1 58.95 34.93 -53.92
CA MET A 1 59.31 33.49 -53.82
C MET A 1 59.96 33.29 -52.46
N SER A 2 59.44 32.32 -51.68
CA SER A 2 59.81 31.98 -50.28
C SER A 2 59.40 33.04 -49.24
N THR A 3 58.83 32.74 -48.06
CA THR A 3 58.82 31.53 -47.21
C THR A 3 57.49 31.40 -46.43
N THR A 4 57.22 30.16 -46.00
CA THR A 4 56.26 29.65 -45.01
C THR A 4 56.10 30.48 -43.72
N ASP A 5 54.89 30.50 -43.16
CA ASP A 5 54.67 30.07 -41.76
C ASP A 5 53.20 29.74 -41.48
N ASP A 6 53.00 28.49 -41.09
CA ASP A 6 51.77 27.94 -40.53
C ASP A 6 51.40 28.64 -39.21
N SER A 7 50.16 29.09 -39.10
CA SER A 7 49.53 29.29 -37.80
C SER A 7 48.10 28.77 -37.84
N TYR A 8 47.97 27.49 -37.52
CA TYR A 8 46.72 26.89 -37.11
C TYR A 8 46.16 27.67 -35.90
N LEU A 9 45.10 28.44 -36.12
CA LEU A 9 44.26 28.95 -35.05
C LEU A 9 43.56 27.75 -34.40
N VAL A 10 44.15 27.23 -33.32
CA VAL A 10 43.46 26.34 -32.39
C VAL A 10 42.31 27.14 -31.81
N ALA A 11 41.09 26.84 -32.25
CA ALA A 11 39.89 27.34 -31.60
C ALA A 11 39.95 26.90 -30.14
N LYS A 12 40.10 27.88 -29.24
CA LYS A 12 40.06 27.69 -27.79
C LYS A 12 38.75 26.96 -27.48
N ASP A 13 38.84 25.75 -26.93
CA ASP A 13 37.69 25.02 -26.41
C ASP A 13 36.84 25.98 -25.56
N PRO A 14 35.50 26.01 -25.72
CA PRO A 14 34.67 26.85 -24.86
C PRO A 14 34.91 26.41 -23.41
N GLU A 15 35.52 27.30 -22.61
CA GLU A 15 35.70 27.11 -21.18
C GLU A 15 34.37 26.63 -20.59
N LYS A 16 34.35 25.39 -20.09
CA LYS A 16 33.20 24.87 -19.34
C LYS A 16 32.91 25.90 -18.24
N PRO A 17 31.67 26.41 -18.12
CA PRO A 17 31.38 27.47 -17.17
C PRO A 17 31.81 26.99 -15.79
N VAL A 18 32.71 27.73 -15.16
CA VAL A 18 33.16 27.45 -13.79
C VAL A 18 31.96 27.72 -12.89
N LEU A 19 31.14 26.69 -12.65
CA LEU A 19 29.97 26.77 -11.78
C LEU A 19 30.39 27.43 -10.47
N SER A 20 29.72 28.52 -10.11
CA SER A 20 29.91 29.23 -8.83
C SER A 20 29.75 28.26 -7.67
N ALA A 21 30.43 28.49 -6.53
CA ALA A 21 30.28 27.65 -5.34
C ALA A 21 28.80 27.49 -4.93
N LYS A 22 27.97 28.52 -5.18
CA LYS A 22 26.53 28.50 -4.98
C LYS A 22 25.81 27.56 -5.95
N GLU A 23 26.18 27.59 -7.22
CA GLU A 23 25.62 26.73 -8.27
C GLU A 23 26.06 25.28 -8.11
N ARG A 24 27.30 25.02 -7.64
CA ARG A 24 27.76 23.69 -7.26
C ARG A 24 27.01 23.14 -6.06
N TRP A 25 26.75 23.97 -5.05
CA TRP A 25 25.95 23.59 -3.88
C TRP A 25 24.50 23.26 -4.26
N TRP A 26 23.86 24.09 -5.09
CA TRP A 26 22.54 23.79 -5.65
C TRP A 26 22.55 22.54 -6.50
N HIS A 27 23.58 22.32 -7.32
CA HIS A 27 23.74 21.10 -8.11
C HIS A 27 23.87 19.85 -7.24
N ILE A 28 24.51 19.93 -6.06
CA ILE A 28 24.58 18.81 -5.10
C ILE A 28 23.21 18.54 -4.47
N LEU A 29 22.51 19.59 -4.02
CA LEU A 29 21.17 19.49 -3.43
C LEU A 29 20.14 18.93 -4.43
N ASP A 30 20.24 19.29 -5.70
CA ASP A 30 19.24 18.94 -6.70
C ASP A 30 19.48 17.56 -7.34
N ASN A 31 20.74 17.11 -7.46
CA ASN A 31 21.08 15.87 -8.16
C ASN A 31 21.28 14.64 -7.26
N TYR A 32 21.75 14.80 -6.02
CA TYR A 32 21.93 13.66 -5.11
C TYR A 32 20.75 13.59 -4.13
N LYS A 33 19.85 12.62 -4.35
CA LYS A 33 18.63 12.44 -3.54
C LYS A 33 18.51 11.00 -3.06
N ILE A 34 18.04 10.83 -1.82
CA ILE A 34 17.58 9.55 -1.26
C ILE A 34 16.06 9.66 -1.14
N GLY A 35 15.33 8.93 -1.99
CA GLY A 35 13.90 9.14 -2.15
C GLY A 35 13.61 10.56 -2.68
N ILE A 36 12.93 11.38 -1.87
CA ILE A 36 12.63 12.78 -2.19
C ILE A 36 13.59 13.77 -1.51
N ILE A 37 14.42 13.30 -0.57
CA ILE A 37 15.23 14.16 0.29
C ILE A 37 16.62 14.37 -0.34
N PRO A 38 17.06 15.62 -0.55
CA PRO A 38 18.44 15.94 -0.90
C PRO A 38 19.44 15.32 0.08
N LEU A 39 20.52 14.74 -0.42
CA LEU A 39 21.52 14.03 0.39
C LEU A 39 22.04 14.86 1.59
N PRO A 40 22.34 16.17 1.46
CA PRO A 40 22.76 16.97 2.61
C PRO A 40 21.69 17.08 3.71
N LEU A 41 20.41 17.21 3.34
CA LEU A 41 19.30 17.26 4.31
C LEU A 41 19.05 15.89 4.95
N PHE A 42 19.25 14.82 4.18
CA PHE A 42 19.15 13.46 4.69
C PHE A 42 20.24 13.19 5.74
N LEU A 43 21.49 13.60 5.47
CA LEU A 43 22.59 13.48 6.42
C LEU A 43 22.35 14.33 7.68
N LEU A 44 21.87 15.56 7.51
CA LEU A 44 21.51 16.42 8.63
C LEU A 44 20.42 15.78 9.51
N ALA A 45 19.36 15.23 8.91
CA ALA A 45 18.32 14.52 9.65
C ALA A 45 18.90 13.33 10.43
N GLY A 46 19.79 12.54 9.81
CA GLY A 46 20.47 11.43 10.48
C GLY A 46 21.31 11.88 11.69
N VAL A 47 22.06 12.97 11.55
CA VAL A 47 22.87 13.53 12.66
C VAL A 47 21.97 14.02 13.79
N LEU A 48 20.89 14.75 13.50
CA LEU A 48 19.97 15.24 14.52
C LEU A 48 19.25 14.11 15.25
N ILE A 49 18.78 13.10 14.52
CA ILE A 49 18.17 11.90 15.11
C ILE A 49 19.17 11.18 16.01
N LEU A 50 20.44 11.06 15.58
CA LEU A 50 21.49 10.44 16.38
C LEU A 50 21.73 11.22 17.68
N LEU A 51 21.82 12.55 17.62
CA LEU A 51 21.99 13.40 18.80
C LEU A 51 20.80 13.26 19.78
N ASP A 52 19.56 13.24 19.28
CA ASP A 52 18.38 13.02 20.11
C ASP A 52 18.37 11.62 20.76
N CYS A 53 18.84 10.60 20.04
CA CYS A 53 19.01 9.26 20.58
C CYS A 53 20.07 9.23 21.69
N LEU A 54 21.21 9.90 21.51
CA LEU A 54 22.29 9.99 22.50
C LEU A 54 21.85 10.75 23.77
N ASN A 55 20.98 11.75 23.61
CA ASN A 55 20.37 12.48 24.73
C ASN A 55 19.26 11.69 25.46
N GLY A 56 18.90 10.49 24.95
CA GLY A 56 17.92 9.60 25.56
C GLY A 56 16.47 10.10 25.51
N LYS A 57 16.19 11.19 24.78
CA LYS A 57 14.86 11.79 24.66
C LYS A 57 14.60 12.21 23.23
N MET A 58 13.67 11.53 22.59
CA MET A 58 13.12 11.94 21.30
C MET A 58 11.67 12.39 21.50
N PRO A 59 11.33 13.64 21.15
CA PRO A 59 9.95 14.08 21.18
C PRO A 59 9.08 13.26 20.22
N SER A 60 7.87 12.90 20.65
CA SER A 60 6.90 12.15 19.83
C SER A 60 5.88 13.06 19.12
N ASP A 61 6.18 14.37 19.06
CA ASP A 61 5.38 15.33 18.32
C ASP A 61 5.61 15.20 16.80
N ILE A 62 4.69 15.81 16.04
CA ILE A 62 4.66 15.70 14.58
C ILE A 62 5.92 16.27 13.91
N VAL A 63 6.58 17.28 14.50
CA VAL A 63 7.73 17.95 13.86
C VAL A 63 8.91 17.01 13.81
N VAL A 64 9.24 16.38 14.94
CA VAL A 64 10.34 15.42 15.03
C VAL A 64 9.99 14.14 14.28
N MET A 65 8.80 13.59 14.51
CA MET A 65 8.40 12.31 13.92
C MET A 65 8.30 12.35 12.40
N VAL A 66 7.83 13.44 11.79
CA VAL A 66 7.82 13.54 10.32
C VAL A 66 9.24 13.42 9.75
N ALA A 67 10.23 14.07 10.37
CA ALA A 67 11.62 13.96 9.94
C ALA A 67 12.19 12.55 10.16
N THR A 68 11.93 11.95 11.33
CA THR A 68 12.40 10.60 11.68
C THR A 68 11.83 9.53 10.77
N LEU A 69 10.50 9.51 10.60
CA LEU A 69 9.82 8.54 9.75
C LEU A 69 10.23 8.73 8.29
N ALA A 70 10.44 9.97 7.83
CA ALA A 70 10.96 10.23 6.50
C ALA A 70 12.38 9.72 6.32
N PHE A 71 13.29 10.01 7.26
CA PHE A 71 14.67 9.53 7.21
C PHE A 71 14.71 8.00 7.10
N PHE A 72 14.14 7.27 8.05
CA PHE A 72 14.21 5.81 8.04
C PHE A 72 13.36 5.17 6.94
N GLY A 73 12.17 5.71 6.65
CA GLY A 73 11.29 5.21 5.61
C GLY A 73 11.92 5.30 4.23
N PHE A 74 12.50 6.46 3.88
CA PHE A 74 13.21 6.61 2.61
C PHE A 74 14.53 5.84 2.59
N ALA A 75 15.24 5.70 3.72
CA ALA A 75 16.44 4.86 3.82
C ALA A 75 16.12 3.40 3.46
N CYS A 76 15.11 2.81 4.12
CA CYS A 76 14.70 1.43 3.91
C CYS A 76 14.11 1.21 2.51
N GLY A 77 13.29 2.16 2.04
CA GLY A 77 12.69 2.11 0.70
C GLY A 77 13.72 2.20 -0.42
N GLU A 78 14.69 3.11 -0.31
CA GLU A 78 15.77 3.28 -1.29
C GLU A 78 16.71 2.08 -1.31
N LEU A 79 17.04 1.52 -0.13
CA LEU A 79 17.77 0.26 -0.03
C LEU A 79 17.04 -0.86 -0.77
N GLY A 80 15.72 -0.99 -0.58
CA GLY A 80 14.91 -1.96 -1.31
C GLY A 80 14.90 -1.74 -2.83
N LYS A 81 14.85 -0.48 -3.30
CA LYS A 81 14.89 -0.16 -4.75
C LYS A 81 16.21 -0.54 -5.42
N ARG A 82 17.32 -0.40 -4.69
CA ARG A 82 18.67 -0.65 -5.23
C ARG A 82 19.05 -2.12 -5.30
N LEU A 83 18.25 -3.03 -4.75
CA LEU A 83 18.49 -4.46 -4.87
C LEU A 83 18.29 -4.93 -6.33
N PRO A 84 19.28 -5.55 -6.97
CA PRO A 84 19.31 -5.78 -8.43
C PRO A 84 18.17 -6.68 -8.95
N LEU A 85 17.79 -7.71 -8.19
CA LEU A 85 16.70 -8.63 -8.54
C LEU A 85 15.39 -8.27 -7.82
N LEU A 86 15.47 -8.03 -6.51
CA LEU A 86 14.31 -7.80 -5.65
C LEU A 86 13.71 -6.39 -5.81
N GLY A 87 14.51 -5.39 -6.18
CA GLY A 87 14.06 -3.99 -6.32
C GLY A 87 12.94 -3.81 -7.34
N LYS A 88 12.98 -4.61 -8.42
CA LYS A 88 11.94 -4.61 -9.46
C LYS A 88 10.69 -5.40 -9.08
N LEU A 89 10.74 -6.19 -7.99
CA LEU A 89 9.64 -7.01 -7.47
C LEU A 89 8.93 -6.35 -6.28
N GLY A 90 9.08 -5.03 -6.14
CA GLY A 90 8.44 -4.27 -5.06
C GLY A 90 9.15 -4.35 -3.72
N ALA A 91 10.43 -4.75 -3.70
CA ALA A 91 11.23 -4.79 -2.49
C ALA A 91 11.31 -3.44 -1.76
N ALA A 92 11.09 -2.31 -2.43
CA ALA A 92 10.98 -1.01 -1.76
C ALA A 92 9.92 -1.00 -0.65
N ALA A 93 8.73 -1.54 -0.91
CA ALA A 93 7.63 -1.59 0.08
C ALA A 93 7.90 -2.67 1.15
N ILE A 94 8.45 -3.82 0.74
CA ILE A 94 8.83 -4.91 1.66
C ILE A 94 9.90 -4.40 2.63
N CYS A 95 10.99 -3.84 2.12
CA CYS A 95 12.08 -3.29 2.90
C CYS A 95 11.60 -2.14 3.81
N ALA A 96 10.76 -1.23 3.31
CA ALA A 96 10.21 -0.15 4.12
C ALA A 96 9.32 -0.62 5.29
N THR A 97 8.77 -1.84 5.23
CA THR A 97 7.85 -2.36 6.27
C THR A 97 8.50 -3.41 7.16
N PHE A 98 9.19 -4.40 6.58
CA PHE A 98 9.70 -5.56 7.31
C PHE A 98 11.10 -5.37 7.87
N ILE A 99 11.98 -4.56 7.25
CA ILE A 99 13.29 -4.25 7.83
C ILE A 99 13.14 -3.53 9.17
N PRO A 100 12.28 -2.49 9.32
CA PRO A 100 12.09 -1.84 10.61
C PRO A 100 11.59 -2.80 11.69
N SER A 101 10.66 -3.69 11.35
CA SER A 101 10.18 -4.74 12.25
C SER A 101 11.31 -5.66 12.74
N ALA A 102 12.18 -6.11 11.81
CA ALA A 102 13.36 -6.89 12.16
C ALA A 102 14.36 -6.10 13.01
N MET A 103 14.60 -4.82 12.68
CA MET A 103 15.52 -3.95 13.43
C MET A 103 15.05 -3.76 14.87
N VAL A 104 13.73 -3.62 15.09
CA VAL A 104 13.15 -3.55 16.44
C VAL A 104 13.40 -4.86 17.19
N HIS A 105 13.14 -5.99 16.55
CA HIS A 105 13.28 -7.30 17.18
C HIS A 105 14.73 -7.65 17.56
N TYR A 106 15.69 -7.33 16.70
CA TYR A 106 17.11 -7.57 16.96
C TYR A 106 17.78 -6.47 17.81
N GLY A 107 17.03 -5.47 18.28
CA GLY A 107 17.58 -4.35 19.08
C GLY A 107 18.53 -3.44 18.30
N LEU A 108 18.42 -3.39 16.97
CA LEU A 108 19.23 -2.53 16.10
C LEU A 108 18.69 -1.09 16.04
N LEU A 109 17.39 -0.90 16.26
CA LEU A 109 16.78 0.42 16.33
C LEU A 109 16.78 0.90 17.80
N PRO A 110 17.24 2.13 18.09
CA PRO A 110 17.24 2.64 19.46
C PRO A 110 15.83 2.64 20.07
N ASP A 111 15.69 2.18 21.32
CA ASP A 111 14.41 2.09 22.01
C ASP A 111 13.64 3.42 22.03
N VAL A 112 14.37 4.53 22.14
CA VAL A 112 13.81 5.89 22.11
C VAL A 112 13.07 6.18 20.78
N VAL A 113 13.58 5.68 19.65
CA VAL A 113 12.95 5.81 18.32
C VAL A 113 11.73 4.90 18.24
N VAL A 114 11.83 3.67 18.75
CA VAL A 114 10.73 2.71 18.80
C VAL A 114 9.56 3.31 19.58
N ASP A 115 9.79 3.68 20.84
CA ASP A 115 8.77 4.22 21.73
C ASP A 115 8.11 5.46 21.16
N SER A 116 8.89 6.39 20.60
CA SER A 116 8.37 7.61 20.01
C SER A 116 7.53 7.32 18.77
N THR A 117 7.97 6.39 17.93
CA THR A 117 7.23 5.94 16.74
C THR A 117 5.91 5.26 17.12
N VAL A 118 5.93 4.37 18.12
CA VAL A 118 4.72 3.68 18.60
C VAL A 118 3.73 4.67 19.20
N LYS A 119 4.20 5.60 20.06
CA LYS A 119 3.36 6.65 20.65
C LYS A 119 2.74 7.54 19.57
N PHE A 120 3.54 8.01 18.62
CA PHE A 120 3.09 8.84 17.51
C PHE A 120 2.06 8.11 16.64
N TYR A 121 2.33 6.85 16.27
CA TYR A 121 1.43 6.05 15.44
C TYR A 121 0.05 5.88 16.10
N LYS A 122 0.04 5.53 17.39
CA LYS A 122 -1.21 5.31 18.15
C LYS A 122 -1.96 6.61 18.45
N SER A 123 -1.26 7.71 18.73
CA SER A 123 -1.90 8.98 19.10
C SER A 123 -2.47 9.72 17.89
N THR A 124 -1.77 9.70 16.76
CA THR A 124 -2.15 10.52 15.59
C THR A 124 -3.06 9.81 14.60
N ASN A 125 -3.11 8.47 14.63
CA ASN A 125 -3.80 7.70 13.60
C ASN A 125 -3.33 8.06 12.17
N ILE A 126 -2.03 8.35 12.01
CA ILE A 126 -1.43 8.83 10.75
C ILE A 126 -1.74 7.95 9.54
N LEU A 127 -1.87 6.63 9.75
CA LEU A 127 -2.28 5.69 8.71
C LEU A 127 -3.68 6.00 8.17
N TYR A 128 -4.64 6.31 9.04
CA TYR A 128 -6.00 6.64 8.61
C TYR A 128 -6.05 7.96 7.86
N LEU A 129 -5.26 8.96 8.28
CA LEU A 129 -5.09 10.21 7.52
C LEU A 129 -4.49 9.95 6.14
N TYR A 130 -3.48 9.08 6.06
CA TYR A 130 -2.91 8.66 4.78
C TYR A 130 -3.96 7.98 3.89
N ILE A 131 -4.70 7.01 4.43
CA ILE A 131 -5.72 6.26 3.71
C ILE A 131 -6.82 7.20 3.20
N CYS A 132 -7.30 8.16 4.01
CA CYS A 132 -8.35 9.09 3.57
C CYS A 132 -7.89 9.98 2.42
N CYS A 133 -6.68 10.55 2.51
CA CYS A 133 -6.11 11.38 1.45
C CYS A 133 -5.93 10.60 0.14
N ILE A 134 -5.47 9.35 0.21
CA ILE A 134 -5.28 8.51 -0.97
C ILE A 134 -6.63 8.09 -1.58
N ILE A 135 -7.58 7.60 -0.79
CA ILE A 135 -8.89 7.14 -1.30
C ILE A 135 -9.66 8.31 -1.92
N VAL A 136 -9.82 9.42 -1.20
CA VAL A 136 -10.60 10.55 -1.71
C VAL A 136 -9.92 11.16 -2.92
N GLY A 137 -8.60 11.38 -2.90
CA GLY A 137 -7.90 11.93 -4.06
C GLY A 137 -7.86 11.00 -5.28
N SER A 138 -7.79 9.68 -5.09
CA SER A 138 -7.90 8.72 -6.20
C SER A 138 -9.32 8.67 -6.79
N ILE A 139 -10.38 8.66 -5.97
CA ILE A 139 -11.78 8.72 -6.47
C ILE A 139 -12.03 10.03 -7.22
N MET A 140 -11.60 11.16 -6.65
CA MET A 140 -11.82 12.47 -7.26
C MET A 140 -11.05 12.66 -8.56
N SER A 141 -9.91 11.99 -8.74
CA SER A 141 -9.12 12.03 -9.98
C SER A 141 -9.61 11.06 -11.06
N MET A 142 -10.48 10.10 -10.73
CA MET A 142 -11.03 9.15 -11.70
C MET A 142 -12.15 9.74 -12.57
N ASN A 143 -12.26 9.24 -13.80
CA ASN A 143 -13.43 9.47 -14.63
C ASN A 143 -14.65 8.71 -14.07
N ARG A 144 -15.79 9.40 -13.98
CA ARG A 144 -17.05 8.85 -13.45
C ARG A 144 -17.50 7.56 -14.15
N GLN A 145 -17.36 7.47 -15.47
CA GLN A 145 -17.79 6.29 -16.22
C GLN A 145 -16.93 5.07 -15.88
N VAL A 146 -15.62 5.27 -15.74
CA VAL A 146 -14.67 4.23 -15.34
C VAL A 146 -14.94 3.78 -13.91
N LEU A 147 -15.28 4.72 -13.01
CA LEU A 147 -15.65 4.44 -11.63
C LEU A 147 -16.88 3.50 -11.58
N ILE A 148 -17.99 3.87 -12.22
CA ILE A 148 -19.23 3.07 -12.21
C ILE A 148 -18.99 1.67 -12.79
N GLN A 149 -18.35 1.60 -13.97
CA GLN A 149 -18.13 0.33 -14.66
C GLN A 149 -17.15 -0.57 -13.89
N GLY A 150 -16.09 0.03 -13.33
CA GLY A 150 -15.11 -0.68 -12.51
C GLY A 150 -15.74 -1.25 -11.24
N PHE A 151 -16.53 -0.45 -10.52
CA PHE A 151 -17.17 -0.87 -9.26
C PHE A 151 -18.10 -2.07 -9.44
N VAL A 152 -18.94 -2.07 -10.46
CA VAL A 152 -19.88 -3.19 -10.67
C VAL A 152 -19.15 -4.44 -11.14
N ARG A 153 -18.17 -4.30 -12.05
CA ARG A 153 -17.51 -5.46 -12.66
C ARG A 153 -16.45 -6.10 -11.78
N ILE A 154 -15.82 -5.36 -10.86
CA ILE A 154 -14.73 -5.89 -10.02
C ILE A 154 -15.21 -6.94 -9.01
N PHE A 155 -16.49 -6.92 -8.60
CA PHE A 155 -17.04 -7.92 -7.68
C PHE A 155 -16.97 -9.35 -8.24
N VAL A 156 -17.13 -9.53 -9.56
CA VAL A 156 -17.12 -10.85 -10.20
C VAL A 156 -15.75 -11.55 -10.08
N PRO A 157 -14.63 -10.98 -10.58
CA PRO A 157 -13.32 -11.60 -10.45
C PRO A 157 -12.90 -11.75 -8.99
N MET A 158 -13.31 -10.82 -8.12
CA MET A 158 -13.06 -10.89 -6.69
C MET A 158 -13.74 -12.10 -6.03
N LEU A 159 -15.05 -12.28 -6.24
CA LEU A 159 -15.81 -13.38 -5.64
C LEU A 159 -15.37 -14.73 -6.21
N CYS A 160 -15.12 -14.81 -7.53
CA CYS A 160 -14.55 -16.01 -8.12
C CYS A 160 -13.17 -16.33 -7.55
N GLY A 161 -12.32 -15.31 -7.37
CA GLY A 161 -10.99 -15.43 -6.76
C GLY A 161 -11.06 -15.94 -5.34
N GLU A 162 -12.05 -15.50 -4.56
CA GLU A 162 -12.25 -15.98 -3.20
C GLU A 162 -12.57 -17.48 -3.16
N VAL A 163 -13.55 -17.92 -3.94
CA VAL A 163 -13.97 -19.33 -4.00
C VAL A 163 -12.83 -20.22 -4.50
N VAL A 164 -12.17 -19.84 -5.60
CA VAL A 164 -11.07 -20.63 -6.16
C VAL A 164 -9.87 -20.66 -5.23
N GLY A 165 -9.54 -19.53 -4.59
CA GLY A 165 -8.49 -19.44 -3.57
C GLY A 165 -8.75 -20.38 -2.41
N MET A 166 -9.97 -20.37 -1.85
CA MET A 166 -10.35 -21.28 -0.75
C MET A 166 -10.24 -22.75 -1.14
N VAL A 167 -10.74 -23.12 -2.33
CA VAL A 167 -10.69 -24.51 -2.81
C VAL A 167 -9.25 -24.96 -3.07
N ALA A 168 -8.43 -24.13 -3.73
CA ALA A 168 -7.05 -24.46 -4.04
C ALA A 168 -6.18 -24.55 -2.78
N GLY A 169 -6.37 -23.64 -1.82
CA GLY A 169 -5.71 -23.69 -0.52
C GLY A 169 -6.07 -24.95 0.26
N LEU A 170 -7.36 -25.31 0.27
CA LEU A 170 -7.82 -26.50 0.99
C LEU A 170 -7.27 -27.78 0.35
N ALA A 171 -7.30 -27.87 -0.99
CA ALA A 171 -6.71 -28.98 -1.72
C ALA A 171 -5.22 -29.14 -1.41
N MET A 172 -4.45 -28.04 -1.40
CA MET A 172 -3.03 -28.07 -1.05
C MET A 172 -2.81 -28.51 0.41
N GLY A 173 -3.62 -28.03 1.35
CA GLY A 173 -3.55 -28.45 2.74
C GLY A 173 -3.82 -29.95 2.90
N THR A 174 -4.85 -30.47 2.24
CA THR A 174 -5.14 -31.91 2.26
C THR A 174 -4.04 -32.75 1.64
N LEU A 175 -3.41 -32.28 0.55
CA LEU A 175 -2.29 -32.95 -0.10
C LEU A 175 -1.05 -33.01 0.81
N LEU A 176 -0.86 -32.01 1.67
CA LEU A 176 0.20 -31.97 2.66
C LEU A 176 -0.14 -32.71 3.97
N GLY A 177 -1.32 -33.34 4.04
CA GLY A 177 -1.79 -34.09 5.22
C GLY A 177 -2.30 -33.20 6.36
N LEU A 178 -2.57 -31.92 6.10
CA LEU A 178 -3.14 -31.02 7.11
C LEU A 178 -4.65 -31.28 7.28
N PRO A 179 -5.17 -31.26 8.52
CA PRO A 179 -6.61 -31.40 8.76
C PRO A 179 -7.41 -30.29 8.07
N PRO A 180 -8.44 -30.61 7.25
CA PRO A 180 -9.22 -29.62 6.50
C PRO A 180 -9.76 -28.47 7.35
N PHE A 181 -10.23 -28.77 8.56
CA PHE A 181 -10.70 -27.79 9.52
C PHE A 181 -9.62 -26.78 9.90
N GLN A 182 -8.41 -27.26 10.22
CA GLN A 182 -7.32 -26.38 10.60
C GLN A 182 -6.82 -25.55 9.41
N THR A 183 -6.71 -26.17 8.24
CA THR A 183 -6.32 -25.48 7.00
C THR A 183 -7.29 -24.36 6.66
N PHE A 184 -8.61 -24.62 6.71
CA PHE A 184 -9.59 -23.60 6.37
C PHE A 184 -9.64 -22.47 7.39
N PHE A 185 -9.86 -22.78 8.67
CA PHE A 185 -10.11 -21.76 9.69
C PHE A 185 -8.86 -21.05 10.20
N PHE A 186 -7.69 -21.70 10.22
CA PHE A 186 -6.48 -21.08 10.79
C PHE A 186 -5.45 -20.66 9.74
N LEU A 187 -5.60 -21.07 8.47
CA LEU A 187 -4.72 -20.62 7.39
C LEU A 187 -5.49 -19.81 6.34
N ILE A 188 -6.43 -20.43 5.63
CA ILE A 188 -7.08 -19.82 4.45
C ILE A 188 -7.94 -18.62 4.84
N LEU A 189 -8.87 -18.80 5.78
CA LEU A 189 -9.81 -17.78 6.18
C LEU A 189 -9.11 -16.52 6.73
N PRO A 190 -8.08 -16.62 7.61
CA PRO A 190 -7.30 -15.46 8.03
C PRO A 190 -6.63 -14.69 6.90
N ILE A 191 -6.07 -15.38 5.90
CA ILE A 191 -5.44 -14.72 4.74
C ILE A 191 -6.47 -13.85 4.01
N MET A 192 -7.71 -14.30 3.92
CA MET A 192 -8.79 -13.66 3.15
C MET A 192 -9.70 -12.77 4.02
N ALA A 193 -9.37 -12.59 5.30
CA ALA A 193 -10.20 -11.89 6.28
C ALA A 193 -10.11 -10.35 6.17
N GLY A 194 -9.29 -9.80 5.28
CA GLY A 194 -9.17 -8.35 5.11
C GLY A 194 -8.21 -7.67 6.08
N GLY A 195 -7.26 -8.41 6.66
CA GLY A 195 -6.17 -7.88 7.45
C GLY A 195 -6.31 -8.03 8.97
N VAL A 196 -5.50 -7.28 9.72
CA VAL A 196 -5.41 -7.43 11.17
C VAL A 196 -6.61 -6.80 11.88
N GLY A 197 -6.89 -5.52 11.58
CA GLY A 197 -7.93 -4.74 12.27
C GLY A 197 -9.35 -5.22 11.99
N GLU A 198 -9.66 -5.45 10.71
CA GLU A 198 -11.01 -5.80 10.26
C GLU A 198 -11.23 -7.30 10.09
N GLY A 199 -10.15 -8.08 10.05
CA GLY A 199 -10.19 -9.52 9.84
C GLY A 199 -9.79 -10.30 11.08
N ALA A 200 -8.49 -10.32 11.37
CA ALA A 200 -7.91 -11.16 12.42
C ALA A 200 -8.54 -10.89 13.80
N ILE A 201 -8.73 -9.61 14.17
CA ILE A 201 -9.33 -9.27 15.46
C ILE A 201 -10.79 -9.78 15.56
N PRO A 202 -11.73 -9.42 14.66
CA PRO A 202 -13.08 -10.00 14.65
C PRO A 202 -13.12 -11.53 14.57
N LEU A 203 -12.26 -12.13 13.75
CA LEU A 203 -12.16 -13.57 13.62
C LEU A 203 -11.72 -14.24 14.93
N SER A 204 -10.74 -13.66 15.62
CA SER A 204 -10.26 -14.13 16.93
C SER A 204 -11.33 -14.01 18.02
N MET A 205 -12.16 -12.96 17.99
CA MET A 205 -13.30 -12.82 18.91
C MET A 205 -14.35 -13.90 18.65
N GLY A 206 -14.68 -14.15 17.38
CA GLY A 206 -15.61 -15.21 17.01
C GLY A 206 -15.10 -16.60 17.39
N TYR A 207 -13.80 -16.86 17.23
CA TYR A 207 -13.18 -18.11 17.70
C TYR A 207 -13.22 -18.23 19.22
N ALA A 208 -13.02 -17.14 19.96
CA ALA A 208 -13.13 -17.18 21.41
C ALA A 208 -14.55 -17.54 21.88
N THR A 209 -15.57 -17.04 21.17
CA THR A 209 -16.97 -17.36 21.49
C THR A 209 -17.36 -18.79 21.09
N ILE A 210 -16.96 -19.25 19.90
CA ILE A 210 -17.44 -20.52 19.33
C ILE A 210 -16.56 -21.71 19.76
N LEU A 211 -15.24 -21.54 19.83
CA LEU A 211 -14.28 -22.60 20.16
C LEU A 211 -13.85 -22.59 21.62
N HIS A 212 -14.38 -21.66 22.43
CA HIS A 212 -14.00 -21.47 23.84
C HIS A 212 -12.49 -21.32 24.07
N MET A 213 -11.79 -20.75 23.08
CA MET A 213 -10.36 -20.44 23.20
C MET A 213 -10.14 -19.00 23.67
N GLU A 214 -9.00 -18.73 24.30
CA GLU A 214 -8.65 -17.35 24.64
C GLU A 214 -8.40 -16.55 23.35
N GLN A 215 -8.97 -15.32 23.27
CA GLN A 215 -8.82 -14.46 22.10
C GLN A 215 -7.36 -14.18 21.77
N GLY A 216 -6.51 -13.96 22.78
CA GLY A 216 -5.08 -13.71 22.59
C GLY A 216 -4.37 -14.89 21.91
N VAL A 217 -4.72 -16.12 22.29
CA VAL A 217 -4.19 -17.35 21.69
C VAL A 217 -4.67 -17.49 20.24
N ALA A 218 -5.96 -17.25 19.99
CA ALA A 218 -6.54 -17.27 18.65
C ALA A 218 -5.85 -16.26 17.73
N LEU A 219 -5.69 -15.03 18.21
CA LEU A 219 -5.05 -13.93 17.48
C LEU A 219 -3.57 -14.24 17.19
N GLY A 220 -2.83 -14.72 18.19
CA GLY A 220 -1.43 -15.12 18.04
C GLY A 220 -1.23 -16.21 16.98
N ARG A 221 -2.21 -17.12 16.83
CA ARG A 221 -2.15 -18.19 15.81
C ARG A 221 -2.40 -17.68 14.39
N ILE A 222 -3.35 -16.76 14.21
CA ILE A 222 -3.78 -16.31 12.87
C ILE A 222 -2.99 -15.10 12.35
N LEU A 223 -2.49 -14.25 13.24
CA LEU A 223 -1.79 -13.01 12.90
C LEU A 223 -0.58 -13.24 11.98
N PRO A 224 0.35 -14.17 12.28
CA PRO A 224 1.44 -14.49 11.36
C PRO A 224 0.98 -14.90 9.95
N ILE A 225 -0.11 -15.67 9.86
CA ILE A 225 -0.62 -16.21 8.60
C ILE A 225 -1.16 -15.08 7.72
N VAL A 226 -1.91 -14.13 8.31
CA VAL A 226 -2.33 -12.90 7.63
C VAL A 226 -1.12 -12.13 7.09
N MET A 227 -0.05 -12.06 7.89
CA MET A 227 1.14 -11.31 7.50
C MET A 227 1.89 -11.94 6.34
N LEU A 228 2.07 -13.27 6.36
CA LEU A 228 2.69 -14.04 5.28
C LEU A 228 1.86 -14.03 3.99
N GLY A 229 0.53 -14.07 4.12
CA GLY A 229 -0.39 -13.86 2.99
C GLY A 229 -0.15 -12.50 2.33
N GLY A 230 -0.09 -11.43 3.13
CA GLY A 230 0.22 -10.09 2.65
C GLY A 230 1.59 -9.97 2.00
N LEU A 231 2.63 -10.58 2.59
CA LEU A 231 3.98 -10.60 2.00
C LEU A 231 3.98 -11.29 0.63
N THR A 232 3.30 -12.44 0.53
CA THR A 232 3.15 -13.16 -0.74
C THR A 232 2.44 -12.30 -1.78
N ALA A 233 1.36 -11.61 -1.38
CA ALA A 233 0.62 -10.70 -2.24
C ALA A 233 1.45 -9.51 -2.74
N ILE A 234 2.32 -8.94 -1.88
CA ILE A 234 3.24 -7.86 -2.25
C ILE A 234 4.22 -8.33 -3.33
N VAL A 235 4.81 -9.53 -3.15
CA VAL A 235 5.73 -10.12 -4.13
C VAL A 235 5.02 -10.38 -5.46
N LEU A 236 3.83 -10.99 -5.43
CA LEU A 236 3.05 -11.26 -6.64
C LEU A 236 2.64 -9.98 -7.37
N ALA A 237 2.26 -8.91 -6.66
CA ALA A 237 1.96 -7.62 -7.27
C ALA A 237 3.19 -7.02 -7.98
N GLY A 238 4.39 -7.19 -7.41
CA GLY A 238 5.65 -6.77 -8.02
C GLY A 238 5.99 -7.58 -9.27
N VAL A 239 5.77 -8.89 -9.24
CA VAL A 239 5.88 -9.78 -10.42
C VAL A 239 4.91 -9.34 -11.51
N LEU A 240 3.64 -9.13 -11.17
CA LEU A 240 2.59 -8.68 -12.09
C LEU A 240 2.91 -7.34 -12.76
N ASN A 241 3.49 -6.39 -12.01
CA ASN A 241 3.96 -5.12 -12.56
C ASN A 241 5.08 -5.31 -13.60
N GLN A 242 6.03 -6.21 -13.34
CA GLN A 242 7.05 -6.54 -14.34
C GLN A 242 6.47 -7.21 -15.58
N ILE A 243 5.52 -8.13 -15.40
CA ILE A 243 4.80 -8.77 -16.51
C ILE A 243 4.06 -7.70 -17.32
N GLY A 244 3.43 -6.71 -16.68
CA GLY A 244 2.72 -5.61 -17.35
C GLY A 244 3.63 -4.71 -18.15
N LYS A 245 4.83 -4.41 -17.63
CA LYS A 245 5.86 -3.67 -18.38
C LYS A 245 6.36 -4.44 -19.60
N ARG A 246 6.43 -5.77 -19.52
CA ARG A 246 6.82 -6.62 -20.65
C ARG A 246 5.69 -6.82 -21.66
N TYR A 247 4.44 -6.84 -21.20
CA TYR A 247 3.25 -7.04 -22.00
C TYR A 247 2.22 -5.92 -21.77
N PRO A 248 2.42 -4.73 -22.40
CA PRO A 248 1.58 -3.56 -22.15
C PRO A 248 0.09 -3.77 -22.48
N HIS A 249 -0.23 -4.69 -23.39
CA HIS A 249 -1.61 -5.01 -23.76
C HIS A 249 -2.42 -5.66 -22.61
N LEU A 250 -1.76 -6.16 -21.56
CA LEU A 250 -2.39 -6.80 -20.41
C LEU A 250 -2.65 -5.83 -19.23
N THR A 251 -2.19 -4.58 -19.32
CA THR A 251 -2.32 -3.60 -18.23
C THR A 251 -2.92 -2.29 -18.72
N GLY A 252 -3.65 -1.61 -17.84
CA GLY A 252 -4.20 -0.27 -18.02
C GLY A 252 -3.44 0.80 -17.24
N GLU A 253 -2.26 0.50 -16.71
CA GLU A 253 -1.43 1.43 -15.95
C GLU A 253 -2.14 2.10 -14.74
N GLY A 254 -3.01 1.37 -14.03
CA GLY A 254 -3.84 1.91 -12.95
C GLY A 254 -5.30 2.13 -13.34
N GLN A 255 -5.69 1.69 -14.54
CA GLN A 255 -7.08 1.67 -15.00
C GLN A 255 -7.57 0.22 -15.10
N LEU A 256 -8.74 -0.05 -14.51
CA LEU A 256 -9.36 -1.38 -14.55
C LEU A 256 -10.08 -1.67 -15.87
N MET A 257 -10.58 -0.62 -16.52
CA MET A 257 -11.40 -0.72 -17.72
C MET A 257 -10.67 -0.10 -18.91
N PRO A 258 -10.64 -0.77 -20.08
CA PRO A 258 -10.15 -0.15 -21.28
C PRO A 258 -11.06 1.01 -21.69
N ALA A 259 -10.45 2.09 -22.17
CA ALA A 259 -11.14 3.21 -22.77
C ALA A 259 -12.07 2.73 -23.89
N LYS A 260 -13.33 3.20 -23.92
CA LYS A 260 -14.18 2.98 -25.09
C LYS A 260 -13.56 3.69 -26.30
N LYS A 261 -13.30 2.95 -27.38
CA LYS A 261 -12.86 3.50 -28.68
C LYS A 261 -13.80 4.65 -29.08
N GLY A 262 -13.27 5.87 -29.20
CA GLY A 262 -14.00 7.08 -29.59
C GLY A 262 -14.13 8.16 -28.51
N LEU A 263 -13.83 7.84 -27.25
CA LEU A 263 -13.64 8.84 -26.19
C LEU A 263 -12.15 8.96 -25.96
N ILE A 264 -11.58 10.15 -26.18
CA ILE A 264 -10.22 10.47 -25.72
C ILE A 264 -10.28 10.44 -24.18
N SER A 265 -10.02 9.27 -23.59
CA SER A 265 -9.87 9.16 -22.15
C SER A 265 -8.41 9.42 -21.81
N HIS A 266 -8.07 10.69 -21.60
CA HIS A 266 -6.99 10.98 -20.66
C HIS A 266 -7.48 10.46 -19.30
N GLY A 267 -6.96 9.30 -18.88
CA GLY A 267 -7.41 8.57 -17.70
C GLY A 267 -7.08 9.22 -16.35
N LEU A 268 -6.58 10.44 -16.41
CA LEU A 268 -6.65 11.49 -15.42
C LEU A 268 -6.99 12.73 -16.27
N GLU A 269 -7.95 13.57 -15.86
CA GLU A 269 -8.05 14.90 -16.46
C GLU A 269 -6.77 15.66 -16.07
N GLU A 270 -5.73 15.56 -16.91
CA GLU A 270 -4.56 16.42 -16.82
C GLU A 270 -4.97 17.80 -17.31
N PHE A 271 -5.55 18.58 -16.39
CA PHE A 271 -5.68 20.00 -16.60
C PHE A 271 -4.34 20.69 -16.28
N THR A 272 -3.91 21.53 -17.21
CA THR A 272 -2.62 22.23 -17.28
C THR A 272 -2.53 23.50 -16.42
N GLY A 273 -3.56 23.79 -15.62
CA GLY A 273 -3.55 24.90 -14.67
C GLY A 273 -2.73 24.57 -13.43
N LYS A 274 -1.90 25.51 -12.96
CA LYS A 274 -1.25 25.38 -11.65
C LYS A 274 -2.34 25.28 -10.58
N PRO A 275 -2.47 24.16 -9.86
CA PRO A 275 -3.48 24.04 -8.82
C PRO A 275 -3.19 25.09 -7.75
N ASP A 276 -4.21 25.88 -7.41
CA ASP A 276 -4.13 26.87 -6.34
C ASP A 276 -3.86 26.16 -5.00
N VAL A 277 -3.05 26.77 -4.13
CA VAL A 277 -2.77 26.25 -2.78
C VAL A 277 -4.07 26.11 -1.98
N ASN A 278 -5.03 27.00 -2.22
CA ASN A 278 -6.37 26.89 -1.62
C ASN A 278 -7.09 25.62 -2.07
N ALA A 279 -6.99 25.26 -3.36
CA ALA A 279 -7.59 24.04 -3.87
C ALA A 279 -6.99 22.81 -3.20
N LEU A 280 -5.66 22.77 -3.02
CA LEU A 280 -4.96 21.72 -2.28
C LEU A 280 -5.48 21.62 -0.83
N ALA A 281 -5.55 22.74 -0.12
CA ALA A 281 -6.01 22.79 1.27
C ALA A 281 -7.47 22.32 1.39
N CYS A 282 -8.35 22.79 0.52
CA CYS A 282 -9.74 22.32 0.47
C CYS A 282 -9.82 20.83 0.11
N GLY A 283 -8.96 20.33 -0.79
CA GLY A 283 -8.92 18.92 -1.16
C GLY A 283 -8.51 18.00 0.00
N ALA A 284 -7.57 18.45 0.83
CA ALA A 284 -7.17 17.76 2.06
C ALA A 284 -8.28 17.82 3.11
N LEU A 285 -8.90 18.98 3.30
CA LEU A 285 -10.03 19.15 4.21
C LEU A 285 -11.22 18.28 3.81
N LEU A 286 -11.52 18.18 2.52
CA LEU A 286 -12.56 17.28 2.00
C LEU A 286 -12.28 15.83 2.40
N ALA A 287 -11.02 15.36 2.28
CA ALA A 287 -10.67 14.00 2.66
C ALA A 287 -10.92 13.73 4.15
N VAL A 288 -10.54 14.67 5.01
CA VAL A 288 -10.77 14.58 6.47
C VAL A 288 -12.25 14.64 6.81
N LEU A 289 -13.01 15.55 6.21
CA LEU A 289 -14.45 15.66 6.44
C LEU A 289 -15.21 14.39 6.02
N LEU A 290 -14.87 13.81 4.87
CA LEU A 290 -15.46 12.55 4.43
C LEU A 290 -15.10 11.39 5.37
N TYR A 291 -13.89 11.38 5.93
CA TYR A 291 -13.52 10.41 6.95
C TYR A 291 -14.34 10.60 8.23
N MET A 292 -14.58 11.84 8.68
CA MET A 292 -15.45 12.14 9.83
C MET A 292 -16.89 11.68 9.60
N VAL A 293 -17.42 11.88 8.39
CA VAL A 293 -18.72 11.31 7.99
C VAL A 293 -18.68 9.77 8.04
N GLY A 294 -17.58 9.17 7.58
CA GLY A 294 -17.34 7.73 7.71
C GLY A 294 -17.35 7.25 9.16
N MET A 295 -16.72 7.97 10.09
CA MET A 295 -16.74 7.66 11.53
C MET A 295 -18.14 7.77 12.13
N LEU A 296 -18.93 8.75 11.71
CA LEU A 296 -20.33 8.85 12.11
C LEU A 296 -21.13 7.64 11.60
N GLY A 297 -20.93 7.27 10.33
CA GLY A 297 -21.52 6.06 9.76
C GLY A 297 -21.10 4.79 10.51
N GLN A 298 -19.85 4.69 10.94
CA GLN A 298 -19.37 3.57 11.76
C GLN A 298 -20.11 3.46 13.08
N ARG A 299 -20.35 4.58 13.77
CA ARG A 299 -21.07 4.59 15.04
C ARG A 299 -22.54 4.17 14.88
N LEU A 300 -23.16 4.48 13.75
CA LEU A 300 -24.58 4.23 13.50
C LEU A 300 -24.84 2.84 12.88
N MET A 301 -23.97 2.38 11.97
CA MET A 301 -24.18 1.18 11.15
C MET A 301 -23.14 0.07 11.42
N GLY A 302 -22.10 0.34 12.21
CA GLY A 302 -21.01 -0.62 12.49
C GLY A 302 -20.01 -0.82 11.36
N LEU A 303 -20.18 -0.16 10.20
CA LEU A 303 -19.28 -0.27 9.06
C LEU A 303 -17.95 0.46 9.31
N PRO A 304 -16.78 -0.08 8.93
CA PRO A 304 -15.51 0.62 9.12
C PRO A 304 -15.48 2.02 8.49
N ALA A 305 -14.96 3.02 9.20
CA ALA A 305 -14.95 4.41 8.73
C ALA A 305 -14.38 4.62 7.30
N PRO A 306 -13.26 3.97 6.89
CA PRO A 306 -12.77 4.07 5.51
C PRO A 306 -13.77 3.58 4.45
N VAL A 307 -14.58 2.58 4.77
CA VAL A 307 -15.62 2.04 3.88
C VAL A 307 -16.77 3.03 3.75
N GLY A 308 -17.27 3.55 4.87
CA GLY A 308 -18.32 4.58 4.87
C GLY A 308 -17.89 5.83 4.09
N MET A 309 -16.66 6.30 4.34
CA MET A 309 -16.04 7.39 3.59
C MET A 309 -15.99 7.12 2.09
N LEU A 310 -15.58 5.91 1.68
CA LEU A 310 -15.53 5.52 0.27
C LEU A 310 -16.91 5.62 -0.40
N PHE A 311 -17.96 5.09 0.23
CA PHE A 311 -19.32 5.17 -0.31
C PHE A 311 -19.76 6.62 -0.50
N VAL A 312 -19.56 7.47 0.52
CA VAL A 312 -19.92 8.89 0.43
C VAL A 312 -19.10 9.60 -0.65
N ALA A 313 -17.80 9.34 -0.74
CA ALA A 313 -16.93 9.92 -1.76
C ALA A 313 -17.38 9.52 -3.18
N VAL A 314 -17.75 8.26 -3.38
CA VAL A 314 -18.32 7.78 -4.65
C VAL A 314 -19.63 8.51 -4.95
N VAL A 315 -20.58 8.55 -4.01
CA VAL A 315 -21.86 9.24 -4.20
C VAL A 315 -21.64 10.70 -4.60
N LEU A 316 -20.79 11.42 -3.87
CA LEU A 316 -20.45 12.81 -4.20
C LEU A 316 -19.86 12.97 -5.61
N LYS A 317 -18.99 12.05 -6.03
CA LYS A 317 -18.45 12.04 -7.39
C LYS A 317 -19.53 11.73 -8.43
N LEU A 318 -20.49 10.86 -8.13
CA LEU A 318 -21.58 10.49 -9.04
C LEU A 318 -22.61 11.60 -9.23
N VAL A 319 -22.92 12.36 -8.17
CA VAL A 319 -23.89 13.47 -8.23
C VAL A 319 -23.26 14.81 -8.63
N ASN A 320 -21.97 14.83 -8.97
CA ASN A 320 -21.19 16.05 -9.21
C ASN A 320 -21.21 17.03 -8.02
N GLY A 321 -21.26 16.51 -6.78
CA GLY A 321 -21.28 17.33 -5.56
C GLY A 321 -19.95 18.03 -5.24
N VAL A 322 -18.87 17.70 -5.95
CA VAL A 322 -17.52 18.26 -5.75
C VAL A 322 -17.13 19.05 -7.01
N SER A 323 -16.79 20.33 -6.85
CA SER A 323 -16.38 21.19 -7.98
C SER A 323 -15.08 20.70 -8.63
N PRO A 324 -14.84 21.01 -9.94
CA PRO A 324 -13.62 20.61 -10.62
C PRO A 324 -12.33 21.08 -9.92
N THR A 325 -12.33 22.31 -9.38
CA THR A 325 -11.21 22.86 -8.60
C THR A 325 -10.91 22.02 -7.37
N LEU A 326 -11.94 21.55 -6.66
CA LEU A 326 -11.77 20.72 -5.48
C LEU A 326 -11.28 19.32 -5.84
N GLN A 327 -11.74 18.76 -6.97
CA GLN A 327 -11.24 17.49 -7.50
C GLN A 327 -9.74 17.56 -7.82
N GLN A 328 -9.30 18.67 -8.45
CA GLN A 328 -7.89 18.93 -8.74
C GLN A 328 -7.07 19.04 -7.44
N GLY A 329 -7.58 19.79 -6.47
CA GLY A 329 -6.99 19.89 -5.14
C GLY A 329 -6.75 18.52 -4.50
N SER A 330 -7.78 17.67 -4.48
CA SER A 330 -7.68 16.30 -3.96
C SER A 330 -6.71 15.43 -4.76
N MET A 331 -6.58 15.63 -6.08
CA MET A 331 -5.59 14.92 -6.91
C MET A 331 -4.14 15.30 -6.53
N VAL A 332 -3.87 16.56 -6.23
CA VAL A 332 -2.53 17.01 -5.78
C VAL A 332 -2.22 16.42 -4.41
N VAL A 333 -3.18 16.44 -3.49
CA VAL A 333 -3.06 15.80 -2.17
C VAL A 333 -2.73 14.31 -2.32
N TYR A 334 -3.46 13.60 -3.18
CA TYR A 334 -3.14 12.20 -3.49
C TYR A 334 -1.71 12.01 -4.02
N LYS A 335 -1.26 12.82 -4.98
CA LYS A 335 0.12 12.75 -5.50
C LYS A 335 1.17 13.01 -4.40
N PHE A 336 0.91 13.98 -3.52
CA PHE A 336 1.78 14.30 -2.40
C PHE A 336 1.88 13.13 -1.42
N PHE A 337 0.75 12.61 -0.92
CA PHE A 337 0.76 11.49 0.03
C PHE A 337 1.38 10.23 -0.57
N ARG A 338 1.06 9.91 -1.83
CA ARG A 338 1.65 8.76 -2.54
C ARG A 338 3.18 8.87 -2.61
N THR A 339 3.71 10.05 -2.89
CA THR A 339 5.14 10.22 -3.18
C THR A 339 5.96 10.45 -1.92
N ALA A 340 5.46 11.29 -1.01
CA ALA A 340 6.20 11.75 0.16
C ALA A 340 5.91 10.96 1.44
N VAL A 341 4.69 10.45 1.60
CA VAL A 341 4.21 9.94 2.90
C VAL A 341 4.15 8.41 2.95
N THR A 342 4.10 7.73 1.81
CA THR A 342 3.99 6.26 1.72
C THR A 342 5.09 5.51 2.47
N TYR A 343 6.38 5.72 2.15
CA TYR A 343 7.46 5.02 2.84
C TYR A 343 7.59 5.38 4.33
N PRO A 344 7.44 6.65 4.75
CA PRO A 344 7.36 6.98 6.17
C PRO A 344 6.26 6.23 6.93
N VAL A 345 5.06 6.10 6.33
CA VAL A 345 3.95 5.36 6.95
C VAL A 345 4.23 3.86 6.99
N LEU A 346 4.80 3.28 5.94
CA LEU A 346 5.21 1.87 5.94
C LEU A 346 6.26 1.58 7.02
N PHE A 347 7.20 2.51 7.25
CA PHE A 347 8.16 2.41 8.35
C PHE A 347 7.45 2.45 9.71
N ALA A 348 6.55 3.41 9.93
CA ALA A 348 5.79 3.52 11.18
C ALA A 348 5.00 2.24 11.47
N VAL A 349 4.38 1.65 10.44
CA VAL A 349 3.66 0.36 10.52
C VAL A 349 4.60 -0.78 10.88
N GLY A 350 5.77 -0.84 10.23
CA GLY A 350 6.82 -1.82 10.49
C GLY A 350 7.28 -1.82 11.95
N VAL A 351 7.46 -0.64 12.53
CA VAL A 351 7.89 -0.48 13.93
C VAL A 351 6.73 -0.73 14.89
N ALA A 352 5.53 -0.22 14.61
CA ALA A 352 4.48 -0.12 15.62
C ALA A 352 3.56 -1.33 15.73
N ILE A 353 3.30 -2.05 14.62
CA ILE A 353 2.26 -3.07 14.57
C ILE A 353 2.65 -4.35 13.81
N THR A 354 3.91 -4.50 13.41
CA THR A 354 4.40 -5.67 12.64
C THR A 354 5.24 -6.57 13.55
N PRO A 355 4.69 -7.67 14.10
CA PRO A 355 5.44 -8.57 14.98
C PRO A 355 6.39 -9.50 14.20
N TRP A 356 7.70 -9.23 14.28
CA TRP A 356 8.72 -10.01 13.58
C TRP A 356 8.79 -11.47 14.03
N GLN A 357 8.82 -11.71 15.35
CA GLN A 357 8.97 -13.07 15.89
C GLN A 357 7.83 -13.99 15.43
N GLU A 358 6.60 -13.47 15.49
CA GLU A 358 5.41 -14.19 15.06
C GLU A 358 5.47 -14.54 13.57
N LEU A 359 5.92 -13.60 12.73
CA LEU A 359 6.14 -13.83 11.30
C LEU A 359 7.13 -14.98 11.05
N VAL A 360 8.26 -14.99 11.77
CA VAL A 360 9.30 -16.03 11.65
C VAL A 360 8.77 -17.38 12.13
N ASN A 361 8.03 -17.40 13.25
CA ASN A 361 7.47 -18.63 13.82
C ASN A 361 6.50 -19.34 12.87
N ALA A 362 5.75 -18.58 12.08
CA ALA A 362 4.80 -19.16 11.12
C ALA A 362 5.44 -19.62 9.81
N PHE A 363 6.74 -19.41 9.63
CA PHE A 363 7.50 -19.81 8.45
C PHE A 363 7.77 -21.32 8.46
N THR A 364 6.72 -22.12 8.29
CA THR A 364 6.83 -23.56 8.06
C THR A 364 6.59 -23.87 6.59
N VAL A 365 7.24 -24.91 6.07
CA VAL A 365 7.11 -25.30 4.65
C VAL A 365 5.66 -25.60 4.30
N GLN A 366 4.93 -26.29 5.19
CA GLN A 366 3.52 -26.62 4.98
C GLN A 366 2.63 -25.37 4.91
N ASN A 367 2.78 -24.45 5.86
CA ASN A 367 2.01 -23.19 5.86
C ASN A 367 2.33 -22.37 4.61
N LEU A 368 3.61 -22.26 4.25
CA LEU A 368 4.06 -21.50 3.09
C LEU A 368 3.45 -22.05 1.79
N CYS A 369 3.45 -23.38 1.61
CA CYS A 369 2.86 -24.01 0.43
C CYS A 369 1.35 -23.71 0.32
N VAL A 370 0.60 -23.80 1.43
CA VAL A 370 -0.83 -23.48 1.45
C VAL A 370 -1.07 -22.00 1.15
N ILE A 371 -0.33 -21.10 1.82
CA ILE A 371 -0.45 -19.65 1.66
C ILE A 371 -0.16 -19.25 0.21
N VAL A 372 1.00 -19.67 -0.33
CA VAL A 372 1.40 -19.33 -1.70
C VAL A 372 0.40 -19.88 -2.70
N THR A 373 -0.08 -21.11 -2.53
CA THR A 373 -1.09 -21.69 -3.44
C THR A 373 -2.40 -20.91 -3.39
N THR A 374 -2.87 -20.56 -2.19
CA THR A 374 -4.11 -19.80 -1.98
C THR A 374 -4.03 -18.43 -2.66
N VAL A 375 -2.97 -17.66 -2.38
CA VAL A 375 -2.80 -16.31 -2.95
C VAL A 375 -2.57 -16.38 -4.46
N CYS A 376 -1.76 -17.32 -4.96
CA CYS A 376 -1.57 -17.50 -6.40
C CYS A 376 -2.87 -17.88 -7.13
N ALA A 377 -3.69 -18.76 -6.56
CA ALA A 377 -4.97 -19.16 -7.13
C ALA A 377 -5.96 -17.99 -7.16
N LEU A 378 -6.02 -17.22 -6.08
CA LEU A 378 -6.84 -16.00 -5.97
C LEU A 378 -6.43 -14.97 -7.04
N VAL A 379 -5.13 -14.66 -7.13
CA VAL A 379 -4.58 -13.68 -8.07
C VAL A 379 -4.70 -14.15 -9.52
N GLY A 380 -4.42 -15.42 -9.78
CA GLY A 380 -4.58 -16.04 -11.09
C GLY A 380 -6.03 -16.01 -11.57
N THR A 381 -6.98 -16.30 -10.68
CA THR A 381 -8.41 -16.21 -10.99
C THR A 381 -8.81 -14.77 -11.32
N GLY A 382 -8.35 -13.80 -10.54
CA GLY A 382 -8.55 -12.37 -10.82
C GLY A 382 -8.04 -12.00 -12.22
N PHE A 383 -6.86 -12.47 -12.60
CA PHE A 383 -6.29 -12.26 -13.93
C PHE A 383 -7.17 -12.85 -15.05
N PHE A 384 -7.53 -14.13 -14.96
CA PHE A 384 -8.27 -14.83 -16.02
C PHE A 384 -9.72 -14.37 -16.13
N VAL A 385 -10.42 -14.24 -14.99
CA VAL A 385 -11.81 -13.76 -14.96
C VAL A 385 -11.87 -12.31 -15.40
N GLY A 386 -10.96 -11.45 -14.92
CA GLY A 386 -10.83 -10.06 -15.35
C GLY A 386 -10.65 -9.93 -16.86
N LYS A 387 -9.79 -10.76 -17.46
CA LYS A 387 -9.61 -10.81 -18.93
C LYS A 387 -10.92 -11.16 -19.65
N LYS A 388 -11.66 -12.16 -19.15
CA LYS A 388 -12.89 -12.65 -19.78
C LYS A 388 -14.02 -11.62 -19.78
N ILE A 389 -14.10 -10.78 -18.76
CA ILE A 389 -15.10 -9.71 -18.63
C ILE A 389 -14.63 -8.37 -19.25
N GLY A 390 -13.51 -8.38 -19.96
CA GLY A 390 -12.98 -7.24 -20.72
C GLY A 390 -12.33 -6.16 -19.85
N MET A 391 -11.81 -6.52 -18.66
CA MET A 391 -11.00 -5.64 -17.81
C MET A 391 -9.51 -5.85 -18.09
N HIS A 392 -8.67 -4.90 -17.66
CA HIS A 392 -7.22 -5.06 -17.70
C HIS A 392 -6.78 -6.13 -16.70
N PRO A 393 -6.32 -7.32 -17.16
CA PRO A 393 -6.16 -8.47 -16.28
C PRO A 393 -5.09 -8.30 -15.21
N ILE A 394 -4.01 -7.55 -15.49
CA ILE A 394 -2.96 -7.29 -14.51
C ILE A 394 -3.45 -6.39 -13.39
N ASP A 395 -4.19 -5.32 -13.73
CA ASP A 395 -4.72 -4.38 -12.75
C ASP A 395 -5.79 -5.04 -11.86
N VAL A 396 -6.63 -5.90 -12.43
CA VAL A 396 -7.58 -6.73 -11.67
C VAL A 396 -6.85 -7.72 -10.77
N ALA A 397 -5.80 -8.38 -11.26
CA ALA A 397 -5.01 -9.32 -10.48
C ALA A 397 -4.31 -8.63 -9.29
N ILE A 398 -3.79 -7.41 -9.49
CA ILE A 398 -3.20 -6.59 -8.40
C ILE A 398 -4.26 -6.18 -7.38
N VAL A 399 -5.47 -5.81 -7.80
CA VAL A 399 -6.59 -5.57 -6.84
C VAL A 399 -6.97 -6.85 -6.11
N SER A 400 -6.89 -8.01 -6.79
CA SER A 400 -7.15 -9.31 -6.15
C SER A 400 -6.07 -9.62 -5.10
N CYS A 401 -4.79 -9.29 -5.33
CA CYS A 401 -3.75 -9.40 -4.30
C CYS A 401 -4.15 -8.72 -2.98
N CYS A 402 -4.86 -7.58 -3.05
CA CYS A 402 -5.29 -6.83 -1.87
C CYS A 402 -6.24 -7.61 -0.95
N GLN A 403 -7.00 -8.58 -1.48
CA GLN A 403 -7.83 -9.47 -0.63
C GLN A 403 -7.02 -10.30 0.36
N SER A 404 -5.74 -10.55 0.05
CA SER A 404 -4.78 -11.22 0.93
C SER A 404 -3.90 -10.23 1.71
N GLY A 405 -4.20 -8.94 1.65
CA GLY A 405 -3.45 -7.88 2.29
C GLY A 405 -3.76 -7.73 3.78
N GLN A 406 -2.81 -7.14 4.52
CA GLN A 406 -2.92 -6.83 5.95
C GLN A 406 -3.85 -5.62 6.24
N GLY A 407 -4.96 -5.49 5.53
CA GLY A 407 -5.83 -4.32 5.64
C GLY A 407 -5.30 -3.16 4.81
N GLY A 408 -5.62 -1.93 5.20
CA GLY A 408 -5.20 -0.74 4.45
C GLY A 408 -3.68 -0.56 4.39
N THR A 409 -2.91 -1.02 5.38
CA THR A 409 -1.44 -1.04 5.31
C THR A 409 -0.94 -1.98 4.21
N GLY A 410 -1.53 -3.18 4.16
CA GLY A 410 -1.25 -4.19 3.14
C GLY A 410 -1.59 -3.68 1.74
N ASP A 411 -2.75 -3.07 1.57
CA ASP A 411 -3.16 -2.45 0.30
C ASP A 411 -2.13 -1.43 -0.18
N VAL A 412 -1.64 -0.57 0.71
CA VAL A 412 -0.62 0.42 0.38
C VAL A 412 0.68 -0.25 -0.05
N ALA A 413 1.13 -1.28 0.66
CA ALA A 413 2.34 -2.01 0.29
C ALA A 413 2.20 -2.75 -1.06
N ILE A 414 1.07 -3.44 -1.27
CA ILE A 414 0.74 -4.19 -2.48
C ILE A 414 0.64 -3.26 -3.68
N LEU A 415 -0.12 -2.18 -3.58
CA LEU A 415 -0.30 -1.21 -4.66
C LEU A 415 0.97 -0.39 -4.92
N THR A 416 1.81 -0.17 -3.90
CA THR A 416 3.13 0.45 -4.08
C THR A 416 4.05 -0.51 -4.86
N SER A 417 4.07 -1.80 -4.51
CA SER A 417 4.82 -2.84 -5.23
C SER A 417 4.36 -2.98 -6.69
N GLY A 418 3.04 -3.00 -6.89
CA GLY A 418 2.40 -3.05 -8.20
C GLY A 418 2.52 -1.76 -9.02
N ASN A 419 2.94 -0.64 -8.41
CA ASN A 419 2.87 0.71 -8.99
C ASN A 419 1.44 1.11 -9.46
N ARG A 420 0.43 0.81 -8.62
CA ARG A 420 -1.01 0.97 -8.91
C ARG A 420 -1.78 1.67 -7.78
N MET A 421 -1.16 2.63 -7.10
CA MET A 421 -1.81 3.39 -6.00
C MET A 421 -3.13 4.08 -6.40
N ALA A 422 -3.38 4.31 -7.70
CA ALA A 422 -4.66 4.80 -8.18
C ALA A 422 -5.82 3.82 -7.91
N LEU A 423 -5.54 2.52 -7.79
CA LEU A 423 -6.52 1.47 -7.52
C LEU A 423 -6.90 1.33 -6.04
N MET A 424 -6.40 2.21 -5.15
CA MET A 424 -6.70 2.17 -3.70
C MET A 424 -8.20 2.05 -3.39
N PRO A 425 -9.13 2.75 -4.08
CA PRO A 425 -10.56 2.60 -3.79
C PRO A 425 -11.05 1.16 -4.01
N PHE A 426 -10.58 0.52 -5.08
CA PHE A 426 -10.95 -0.86 -5.40
C PHE A 426 -10.29 -1.86 -4.44
N ALA A 427 -9.03 -1.62 -4.06
CA ALA A 427 -8.34 -2.40 -3.05
C ALA A 427 -9.09 -2.36 -1.71
N GLN A 428 -9.54 -1.18 -1.28
CA GLN A 428 -10.26 -1.03 -0.01
C GLN A 428 -11.60 -1.74 0.00
N ILE A 429 -12.30 -1.80 -1.13
CA ILE A 429 -13.50 -2.64 -1.27
C ILE A 429 -13.12 -4.11 -1.12
N ALA A 430 -12.10 -4.55 -1.85
CA ALA A 430 -11.64 -5.93 -1.81
C ALA A 430 -11.26 -6.38 -0.41
N THR A 431 -10.49 -5.55 0.28
CA THR A 431 -9.96 -5.87 1.59
C THR A 431 -11.02 -5.73 2.68
N ARG A 432 -11.78 -4.62 2.71
CA ARG A 432 -12.67 -4.31 3.83
C ARG A 432 -14.06 -4.91 3.69
N ILE A 433 -14.66 -4.86 2.50
CA ILE A 433 -15.97 -5.45 2.27
C ILE A 433 -15.82 -6.97 2.05
N GLY A 434 -14.89 -7.39 1.19
CA GLY A 434 -14.59 -8.82 0.99
C GLY A 434 -14.17 -9.51 2.29
N GLY A 435 -13.25 -8.89 3.05
CA GLY A 435 -12.83 -9.40 4.35
C GLY A 435 -13.97 -9.54 5.37
N ALA A 436 -14.83 -8.53 5.51
CA ALA A 436 -15.98 -8.58 6.41
C ALA A 436 -16.98 -9.69 6.02
N ILE A 437 -17.21 -9.89 4.73
CA ILE A 437 -18.05 -10.99 4.21
C ILE A 437 -17.41 -12.33 4.57
N ASN A 438 -16.12 -12.53 4.28
CA ASN A 438 -15.41 -13.77 4.56
C ASN A 438 -15.42 -14.11 6.05
N VAL A 439 -15.13 -13.15 6.93
CA VAL A 439 -15.16 -13.35 8.38
C VAL A 439 -16.57 -13.73 8.84
N THR A 440 -17.59 -13.01 8.38
CA THR A 440 -18.98 -13.27 8.79
C THR A 440 -19.43 -14.66 8.33
N VAL A 441 -19.23 -14.99 7.06
CA VAL A 441 -19.58 -16.31 6.51
C VAL A 441 -18.76 -17.41 7.17
N GLY A 442 -17.47 -17.21 7.37
CA GLY A 442 -16.57 -18.15 8.03
C GLY A 442 -17.01 -18.46 9.46
N LEU A 443 -17.34 -17.44 10.25
CA LEU A 443 -17.86 -17.63 11.62
C LEU A 443 -19.24 -18.29 11.65
N LEU A 444 -20.13 -17.98 10.70
CA LEU A 444 -21.42 -18.66 10.57
C LEU A 444 -21.26 -20.15 10.25
N VAL A 445 -20.34 -20.48 9.32
CA VAL A 445 -20.00 -21.87 9.00
C VAL A 445 -19.39 -22.56 10.22
N LEU A 446 -18.48 -21.90 10.93
CA LEU A 446 -17.88 -22.44 12.15
C LEU A 446 -18.92 -22.73 13.23
N ALA A 447 -19.84 -21.79 13.49
CA ALA A 447 -20.90 -21.96 14.47
C ALA A 447 -21.77 -23.20 14.16
N LYS A 448 -22.09 -23.42 12.88
CA LYS A 448 -22.83 -24.62 12.44
C LYS A 448 -22.05 -25.93 12.56
N PHE A 449 -20.72 -25.90 12.56
CA PHE A 449 -19.91 -27.10 12.78
C PHE A 449 -19.94 -27.59 14.24
N PHE A 450 -20.23 -26.70 15.18
CA PHE A 450 -20.28 -26.98 16.62
C PHE A 450 -21.69 -26.87 17.24
N SER A 451 -22.70 -26.54 16.43
CA SER A 451 -24.13 -26.68 16.77
C SER A 451 -24.61 -28.07 16.37
#